data_AF-A0A4Y2Q6T6-F1
#
_entry.id   AF-A0A4Y2Q6T6-F1
#
_cell.length_a   1.000
_cell.length_b   1.000
_cell.length_c   1.000
_cell.angle_alpha   90.00
_cell.angle_beta   90.00
_cell.angle_gamma   90.00
#
_symmetry.space_group_name_H-M   'P 1'
#
loop_
_entity.id
_entity.type
_entity.pdbx_description
1 polymer ?
#
loop_
_entity_poly.entity_id
_entity_poly.type
_entity_poly.pdbx_seq_one_letter_code
_entity_poly.pdbx_strand_id
1 'polypeptide(L)'
;MAPYKRKSDRMTFTSRLMEGAQRRLEAGESKRKVANDLGINHCTLRKRLKAGMVPTSRGRFNRVLTDEMERELAQHCKDLDSMFYGLTRKHMMKVAFDYDDVNGVDGIFNNERKSAGKDSLRSFCNRHNLSVRNPEQCSVARAMGFNEVQVTRFYNNLKSCCLEKKLPAHRKFNMDETGVSTVPNRTPKVVTPKGRKDCL
;
A
#
# COMPACT_ATOMS: atom_id res chain seq x y z
N MET A 1 -13.14 0.08 14.81
CA MET A 1 -12.52 -1.23 15.15
C MET A 1 -11.13 -0.97 15.69
N ALA A 2 -10.88 -1.29 16.95
CA ALA A 2 -9.54 -1.19 17.53
C ALA A 2 -8.58 -2.10 16.75
N PRO A 3 -7.32 -1.70 16.52
CA PRO A 3 -6.33 -2.57 15.91
C PRO A 3 -6.13 -3.80 16.80
N TYR A 4 -6.21 -4.99 16.21
CA TYR A 4 -5.93 -6.24 16.91
C TYR A 4 -4.53 -6.18 17.53
N LYS A 5 -4.46 -6.19 18.87
CA LYS A 5 -3.21 -6.35 19.62
C LYS A 5 -2.94 -7.84 19.79
N ARG A 6 -1.84 -8.31 19.20
CA ARG A 6 -1.42 -9.70 19.32
C ARG A 6 -1.11 -10.01 20.78
N LYS A 7 -1.75 -11.05 21.33
CA LYS A 7 -1.57 -11.46 22.73
C LYS A 7 -0.33 -12.33 22.97
N SER A 8 0.30 -12.86 21.91
CA SER A 8 1.39 -13.83 22.02
C SER A 8 2.56 -13.50 21.10
N ASP A 9 3.77 -13.51 21.63
CA ASP A 9 5.00 -13.53 20.84
C ASP A 9 5.36 -14.97 20.45
N ARG A 10 4.93 -15.39 19.25
CA ARG A 10 5.37 -16.66 18.65
C ARG A 10 6.55 -16.42 17.71
N MET A 11 7.57 -17.29 17.86
CA MET A 11 8.88 -17.20 17.19
C MET A 11 9.62 -15.89 17.46
N THR A 12 10.03 -15.66 18.70
CA THR A 12 11.06 -14.65 19.04
C THR A 12 12.44 -14.98 18.46
N PHE A 13 12.57 -16.15 17.86
CA PHE A 13 13.82 -16.73 17.43
C PHE A 13 13.96 -16.62 15.91
N THR A 14 14.79 -15.67 15.49
CA THR A 14 15.08 -15.26 14.11
C THR A 14 16.24 -16.06 13.51
N SER A 15 16.40 -16.02 12.18
CA SER A 15 17.55 -16.61 11.48
C SER A 15 18.88 -16.07 12.04
N ARG A 16 18.96 -14.77 12.27
CA ARG A 16 20.11 -14.12 12.89
C ARG A 16 20.47 -14.68 14.28
N LEU A 17 19.46 -14.99 15.12
CA LEU A 17 19.68 -15.62 16.42
C LEU A 17 20.14 -17.08 16.29
N MET A 18 19.70 -17.80 15.24
CA MET A 18 20.24 -19.14 14.92
C MET A 18 21.70 -19.10 14.54
N GLU A 19 22.05 -18.25 13.58
CA GLU A 19 23.42 -18.14 13.07
C GLU A 19 24.37 -17.67 14.18
N GLY A 20 23.91 -16.75 15.04
CA GLY A 20 24.65 -16.33 16.22
C GLY A 20 24.84 -17.46 17.23
N ALA A 21 23.79 -18.25 17.49
CA ALA A 21 23.89 -19.41 18.37
C ALA A 21 24.82 -20.49 17.82
N GLN A 22 24.75 -20.81 16.52
CA GLN A 22 25.61 -21.79 15.87
C GLN A 22 27.09 -21.40 15.95
N ARG A 23 27.43 -20.14 15.63
CA ARG A 23 28.80 -19.63 15.74
C ARG A 23 29.37 -19.75 17.15
N ARG A 24 28.58 -19.46 18.19
CA ARG A 24 29.02 -19.58 19.59
C ARG A 24 29.20 -21.02 20.04
N LEU A 25 28.41 -21.94 19.48
CA LEU A 25 28.58 -23.38 19.73
C LEU A 25 29.81 -23.96 19.03
N GLU A 26 30.11 -23.49 17.81
CA GLU A 26 31.34 -23.83 17.09
C GLU A 26 32.59 -23.30 17.81
N ALA A 27 32.49 -22.14 18.45
CA ALA A 27 33.52 -21.60 19.34
C ALA A 27 33.68 -22.35 20.67
N GLY A 28 32.95 -23.45 20.88
CA GLY A 28 33.07 -24.33 22.05
C GLY A 28 32.24 -23.91 23.27
N GLU A 29 31.36 -22.91 23.16
CA GLU A 29 30.50 -22.54 24.28
C GLU A 29 29.40 -23.57 24.55
N SER A 30 28.99 -23.70 25.81
CA SER A 30 27.93 -24.65 26.17
C SER A 30 26.55 -24.17 25.71
N LYS A 31 25.71 -25.11 25.27
CA LYS A 31 24.32 -24.84 24.82
C LYS A 31 23.48 -24.09 25.86
N ARG A 32 23.71 -24.33 27.16
CA ARG A 32 23.02 -23.62 28.25
C ARG A 32 23.47 -22.16 28.36
N LYS A 33 24.77 -21.90 28.27
CA LYS A 33 25.33 -20.55 28.30
C LYS A 33 24.81 -19.70 27.13
N VAL A 34 24.90 -20.25 25.91
CA VAL A 34 24.39 -19.59 24.70
C VAL A 34 22.89 -19.30 24.80
N ALA A 35 22.10 -20.22 25.34
CA ALA A 35 20.66 -20.02 25.54
C ALA A 35 20.35 -18.87 26.52
N ASN A 36 21.05 -18.84 27.65
CA ASN A 36 20.87 -17.80 28.67
C ASN A 36 21.26 -16.40 28.15
N ASP A 37 22.41 -16.29 27.48
CA ASP A 37 22.91 -15.02 26.95
C ASP A 37 22.00 -14.45 25.85
N LEU A 38 21.34 -15.33 25.08
CA LEU A 38 20.38 -14.92 24.06
C LEU A 38 18.95 -14.75 24.61
N GLY A 39 18.71 -14.99 25.90
CA GLY A 39 17.39 -14.90 26.51
C GLY A 39 16.39 -15.94 25.98
N ILE A 40 16.86 -17.10 25.52
CA ILE A 40 16.04 -18.16 24.90
C ILE A 40 16.02 -19.37 25.83
N ASN A 41 14.88 -20.04 25.95
CA ASN A 41 14.81 -21.29 26.70
C ASN A 41 15.75 -22.34 26.05
N HIS A 42 16.62 -22.95 26.87
CA HIS A 42 17.56 -23.99 26.43
C HIS A 42 16.91 -25.13 25.63
N CYS A 43 15.70 -25.57 26.02
CA CYS A 43 14.96 -26.61 25.30
C CYS A 43 14.56 -26.16 23.88
N THR A 44 14.25 -24.87 23.71
CA THR A 44 13.93 -24.27 22.40
C THR A 44 15.17 -24.23 21.50
N LEU A 45 16.32 -23.80 22.03
CA LEU A 45 17.58 -23.79 21.28
C LEU A 45 17.96 -25.20 20.84
N ARG A 46 17.94 -26.16 21.77
CA ARG A 46 18.21 -27.57 21.47
C ARG A 46 17.28 -28.16 20.41
N LYS A 47 15.97 -27.86 20.48
CA LYS A 47 15.00 -28.34 19.48
C LYS A 47 15.26 -27.75 18.10
N ARG A 48 15.63 -26.47 18.00
CA ARG A 48 15.86 -25.78 16.72
C ARG A 48 17.20 -26.10 16.05
N LEU A 49 18.21 -26.50 16.82
CA LEU A 49 19.49 -27.00 16.28
C LEU A 49 19.36 -28.38 15.62
N LYS A 50 18.28 -29.13 15.88
CA LYS A 50 18.03 -30.40 15.23
C LYS A 50 17.54 -30.16 13.80
N ALA A 51 18.19 -30.77 12.81
CA ALA A 51 17.79 -30.67 11.41
C ALA A 51 16.30 -31.04 11.23
N GLY A 52 15.57 -30.24 10.45
CA GLY A 52 14.15 -30.47 10.14
C GLY A 52 13.14 -30.05 11.22
N MET A 53 13.56 -29.51 12.37
CA MET A 53 12.66 -29.09 13.47
C MET A 53 12.42 -27.57 13.55
N VAL A 54 13.02 -26.79 12.65
CA VAL A 54 12.74 -25.36 12.53
C VAL A 54 11.43 -25.20 11.76
N PRO A 55 10.36 -24.65 12.36
CA PRO A 55 9.12 -24.42 11.63
C PRO A 55 9.36 -23.42 10.51
N THR A 56 9.20 -23.85 9.26
CA THR A 56 9.32 -22.98 8.08
C THR A 56 8.15 -22.01 7.97
N SER A 57 6.98 -22.36 8.53
CA SER A 57 5.77 -21.51 8.52
C SER A 57 5.29 -21.13 9.92
N ARG A 58 4.64 -19.96 10.01
CA ARG A 58 4.03 -19.39 11.22
C ARG A 58 2.63 -19.95 11.51
N GLY A 59 2.11 -20.85 10.68
CA GLY A 59 0.82 -21.52 10.84
C GLY A 59 0.18 -21.88 9.50
N ARG A 60 -1.13 -22.15 9.51
CA ARG A 60 -1.91 -22.54 8.33
C ARG A 60 -1.95 -21.46 7.23
N PHE A 61 -1.86 -20.19 7.62
CA PHE A 61 -2.01 -19.06 6.69
C PHE A 61 -0.65 -18.67 6.09
N ASN A 62 -0.44 -19.05 4.84
CA ASN A 62 0.68 -18.61 4.01
C ASN A 62 0.24 -17.48 3.09
N ARG A 63 1.21 -16.79 2.47
CA ARG A 63 0.92 -15.82 1.40
C ARG A 63 0.35 -16.58 0.21
N VAL A 64 -0.67 -16.03 -0.42
CA VAL A 64 -1.30 -16.61 -1.62
C VAL A 64 -0.42 -16.34 -2.82
N LEU A 65 -0.11 -15.06 -3.05
CA LEU A 65 0.81 -14.61 -4.09
C LEU A 65 2.28 -14.75 -3.65
N THR A 66 3.15 -15.06 -4.60
CA THR A 66 4.60 -15.06 -4.40
C THR A 66 5.13 -13.64 -4.19
N ASP A 67 6.35 -13.51 -3.65
CA ASP A 67 6.94 -12.20 -3.39
C ASP A 67 7.18 -11.39 -4.68
N GLU A 68 7.41 -12.05 -5.81
CA GLU A 68 7.57 -11.41 -7.12
C GLU A 68 6.24 -10.89 -7.65
N MET A 69 5.22 -11.75 -7.64
CA MET A 69 3.83 -11.41 -8.00
C MET A 69 3.29 -10.23 -7.20
N GLU A 70 3.52 -10.20 -5.88
CA GLU A 70 3.07 -9.07 -5.06
C GLU A 70 3.80 -7.77 -5.41
N ARG A 71 5.09 -7.83 -5.79
CA ARG A 71 5.84 -6.63 -6.19
C ARG A 71 5.33 -6.07 -7.50
N GLU A 72 5.07 -6.93 -8.48
CA GLU A 72 4.49 -6.53 -9.77
C GLU A 72 3.12 -5.87 -9.57
N LEU A 73 2.25 -6.53 -8.81
CA LEU A 73 0.92 -6.00 -8.51
C LEU A 73 0.99 -4.67 -7.74
N ALA A 74 1.94 -4.53 -6.81
CA ALA A 74 2.17 -3.29 -6.09
C ALA A 74 2.69 -2.17 -7.00
N GLN A 75 3.57 -2.50 -7.96
CA GLN A 75 4.06 -1.54 -8.93
C GLN A 75 2.93 -1.07 -9.84
N HIS A 76 2.12 -1.99 -10.35
CA HIS A 76 0.95 -1.66 -11.16
C HIS A 76 -0.01 -0.70 -10.44
N CYS A 77 -0.23 -0.89 -9.13
CA CYS A 77 -1.04 0.05 -8.34
C CYS A 77 -0.43 1.45 -8.27
N LYS A 78 0.90 1.56 -8.14
CA LYS A 78 1.59 2.84 -8.10
C LYS A 78 1.51 3.56 -9.44
N ASP A 79 1.61 2.82 -10.53
CA ASP A 79 1.53 3.36 -11.89
C ASP A 79 0.10 3.85 -12.19
N LEU A 80 -0.92 3.07 -11.83
CA LEU A 80 -2.31 3.52 -11.95
C LEU A 80 -2.59 4.77 -11.10
N ASP A 81 -2.06 4.83 -9.88
CA ASP A 81 -2.18 6.00 -9.02
C ASP A 81 -1.40 7.21 -9.55
N SER A 82 -0.29 7.02 -10.27
CA SER A 82 0.44 8.13 -10.91
C SER A 82 -0.34 8.71 -12.09
N MET A 83 -1.13 7.88 -12.78
CA MET A 83 -2.00 8.26 -13.90
C MET A 83 -3.42 8.69 -13.47
N PHE A 84 -3.67 8.88 -12.17
CA PHE A 84 -4.99 9.27 -11.63
C PHE A 84 -6.10 8.22 -11.80
N TYR A 85 -5.74 6.95 -11.95
CA TYR A 85 -6.65 5.80 -12.04
C TYR A 85 -6.58 4.92 -10.78
N GLY A 86 -6.62 5.53 -9.60
CA GLY A 86 -6.52 4.83 -8.32
C GLY A 86 -7.55 3.71 -8.16
N LEU A 87 -7.11 2.52 -7.75
CA LEU A 87 -7.99 1.37 -7.58
C LEU A 87 -8.74 1.41 -6.25
N THR A 88 -10.07 1.21 -6.29
CA THR A 88 -10.84 1.02 -5.07
C THR A 88 -10.51 -0.31 -4.40
N ARG A 89 -10.78 -0.44 -3.09
CA ARG A 89 -10.61 -1.71 -2.37
C ARG A 89 -11.29 -2.89 -3.04
N LYS A 90 -12.50 -2.69 -3.58
CA LYS A 90 -13.26 -3.76 -4.25
C LYS A 90 -12.58 -4.19 -5.55
N HIS A 91 -12.15 -3.23 -6.37
CA HIS A 91 -11.42 -3.53 -7.59
C HIS A 91 -10.10 -4.22 -7.29
N MET A 92 -9.35 -3.73 -6.31
CA MET A 92 -8.09 -4.35 -5.92
C MET A 92 -8.25 -5.80 -5.47
N MET A 93 -9.31 -6.12 -4.72
CA MET A 93 -9.60 -7.51 -4.34
C MET A 93 -10.00 -8.39 -5.52
N LYS A 94 -10.62 -7.83 -6.56
CA LYS A 94 -10.93 -8.57 -7.79
C LYS A 94 -9.68 -8.79 -8.64
N VAL A 95 -8.90 -7.74 -8.88
CA VAL A 95 -7.63 -7.84 -9.64
C VAL A 95 -6.70 -8.85 -8.98
N ALA A 96 -6.60 -8.88 -7.65
CA ALA A 96 -5.79 -9.87 -6.95
C ALA A 96 -6.31 -11.31 -7.11
N PHE A 97 -7.62 -11.51 -7.32
CA PHE A 97 -8.22 -12.82 -7.61
C PHE A 97 -7.96 -13.20 -9.07
N ASP A 98 -8.24 -12.30 -10.01
CA ASP A 98 -8.04 -12.54 -11.44
C ASP A 98 -6.55 -12.80 -11.76
N TYR A 99 -5.64 -12.09 -11.08
CA TYR A 99 -4.19 -12.30 -11.21
C TYR A 99 -3.72 -13.63 -10.62
N ASP A 100 -4.42 -14.18 -9.64
CA ASP A 100 -4.16 -15.52 -9.08
C ASP A 100 -4.58 -16.60 -10.10
N ASP A 101 -5.80 -16.47 -10.62
CA ASP A 101 -6.39 -17.38 -11.62
C ASP A 101 -5.54 -17.45 -12.90
N VAL A 102 -5.08 -16.29 -13.41
CA VAL A 102 -4.25 -16.23 -14.64
C VAL A 102 -2.89 -16.88 -14.45
N ASN A 103 -2.30 -16.76 -13.26
CA ASN A 103 -0.96 -17.29 -12.98
C ASN A 103 -0.98 -18.74 -12.46
N GLY A 104 -2.15 -19.39 -12.41
CA GLY A 104 -2.29 -20.79 -12.03
C GLY A 104 -1.95 -21.08 -10.57
N VAL A 105 -2.10 -20.07 -9.69
CA VAL A 105 -1.91 -20.22 -8.25
C VAL A 105 -3.26 -20.66 -7.67
N ASP A 106 -3.53 -21.97 -7.70
CA ASP A 106 -4.86 -22.48 -7.41
C ASP A 106 -5.38 -22.17 -5.99
N GLY A 107 -6.52 -21.48 -5.91
CA GLY A 107 -7.65 -21.88 -5.06
C GLY A 107 -7.65 -21.44 -3.59
N ILE A 108 -6.82 -20.47 -3.18
CA ILE A 108 -6.88 -19.97 -1.79
C ILE A 108 -7.96 -18.89 -1.63
N PHE A 109 -8.27 -18.15 -2.69
CA PHE A 109 -9.33 -17.15 -2.65
C PHE A 109 -10.71 -17.76 -2.81
N ASN A 110 -11.73 -16.99 -2.42
CA ASN A 110 -13.10 -17.48 -2.45
C ASN A 110 -13.65 -17.45 -3.89
N ASN A 111 -13.78 -18.63 -4.50
CA ASN A 111 -14.26 -18.80 -5.88
C ASN A 111 -15.72 -18.37 -6.08
N GLU A 112 -16.58 -18.49 -5.07
CA GLU A 112 -17.98 -18.02 -5.16
C GLU A 112 -18.05 -16.49 -5.25
N ARG A 113 -17.21 -15.80 -4.47
CA ARG A 113 -17.18 -14.33 -4.40
C ARG A 113 -16.26 -13.70 -5.44
N LYS A 114 -15.43 -14.49 -6.13
CA LYS A 114 -14.41 -14.06 -7.11
C LYS A 114 -13.65 -12.83 -6.64
N SER A 115 -13.16 -12.89 -5.39
CA SER A 115 -12.47 -11.78 -4.75
C SER A 115 -11.56 -12.22 -3.61
N ALA A 116 -10.45 -11.52 -3.48
CA ALA A 116 -9.55 -11.66 -2.35
C ALA A 116 -10.18 -11.18 -1.03
N GLY A 117 -9.74 -11.76 0.08
CA GLY A 117 -10.20 -11.38 1.42
C GLY A 117 -9.72 -9.99 1.86
N LYS A 118 -10.50 -9.34 2.73
CA LYS A 118 -10.15 -8.01 3.30
C LYS A 118 -8.80 -8.00 4.03
N ASP A 119 -8.48 -9.08 4.75
CA ASP A 119 -7.21 -9.20 5.47
C ASP A 119 -6.02 -9.43 4.53
N SER A 120 -6.25 -10.07 3.38
CA SER A 120 -5.24 -10.20 2.33
C SER A 120 -4.83 -8.82 1.82
N LEU A 121 -5.82 -8.01 1.41
CA LEU A 121 -5.58 -6.63 0.96
C LEU A 121 -4.89 -5.78 2.04
N ARG A 122 -5.34 -5.86 3.30
CA ARG A 122 -4.73 -5.11 4.40
C ARG A 122 -3.26 -5.50 4.59
N SER A 123 -2.96 -6.79 4.54
CA SER A 123 -1.60 -7.30 4.71
C SER A 123 -0.71 -6.92 3.54
N PHE A 124 -1.22 -7.00 2.31
CA PHE A 124 -0.57 -6.53 1.09
C PHE A 124 -0.21 -5.04 1.17
N CYS A 125 -1.17 -4.18 1.50
CA CYS A 125 -0.90 -2.74 1.65
C CYS A 125 0.16 -2.43 2.71
N ASN A 126 0.16 -3.19 3.82
CA ASN A 126 1.17 -3.02 4.87
C ASN A 126 2.58 -3.43 4.41
N ARG A 127 2.71 -4.50 3.60
CA ARG A 127 3.99 -4.97 3.07
C ARG A 127 4.58 -4.02 2.03
N HIS A 128 3.73 -3.48 1.15
CA HIS A 128 4.17 -2.68 -0.01
C HIS A 128 4.06 -1.16 0.18
N ASN A 129 3.95 -0.71 1.44
CA ASN A 129 3.86 0.70 1.80
C ASN A 129 2.71 1.45 1.09
N LEU A 130 1.56 0.79 0.92
CA LEU A 130 0.35 1.35 0.35
C LEU A 130 -0.67 1.67 1.46
N SER A 131 -1.60 2.58 1.18
CA SER A 131 -2.67 3.00 2.08
C SER A 131 -3.95 3.22 1.31
N VAL A 132 -5.09 3.13 2.01
CA VAL A 132 -6.40 3.40 1.41
C VAL A 132 -6.86 4.78 1.86
N ARG A 133 -6.98 5.73 0.93
CA ARG A 133 -7.27 7.14 1.21
C ARG A 133 -8.49 7.63 0.43
N ASN A 134 -9.10 8.71 0.91
CA ASN A 134 -10.04 9.47 0.10
C ASN A 134 -9.21 10.34 -0.85
N PRO A 135 -9.42 10.26 -2.17
CA PRO A 135 -8.79 11.20 -3.07
C PRO A 135 -9.42 12.59 -2.91
N GLU A 136 -8.63 13.61 -3.18
CA GLU A 136 -9.07 15.00 -3.25
C GLU A 136 -10.06 15.17 -4.39
N GLN A 137 -11.01 16.08 -4.19
CA GLN A 137 -12.03 16.38 -5.17
C GLN A 137 -11.45 17.29 -6.26
N CYS A 138 -10.66 16.70 -7.16
CA CYS A 138 -10.21 17.35 -8.37
C CYS A 138 -10.67 16.54 -9.58
N SER A 139 -11.31 17.20 -10.55
CA SER A 139 -11.58 16.51 -11.82
C SER A 139 -10.27 16.32 -12.57
N VAL A 140 -10.16 15.19 -13.28
CA VAL A 140 -9.04 14.94 -14.21
C VAL A 140 -8.90 16.09 -15.21
N ALA A 141 -10.02 16.65 -15.69
CA ALA A 141 -10.02 17.83 -16.56
C ALA A 141 -9.37 19.07 -15.93
N ARG A 142 -9.58 19.30 -14.62
CA ARG A 142 -8.95 20.41 -13.90
C ARG A 142 -7.45 20.15 -13.71
N ALA A 143 -7.05 18.92 -13.37
CA ALA A 143 -5.65 18.54 -13.29
C ALA A 143 -4.92 18.67 -14.65
N MET A 144 -5.54 18.21 -15.74
CA MET A 144 -4.97 18.33 -17.11
C MET A 144 -4.99 19.77 -17.63
N GLY A 145 -6.00 20.56 -17.27
CA GLY A 145 -6.14 21.96 -17.65
C GLY A 145 -5.17 22.89 -16.93
N PHE A 146 -4.61 22.48 -15.80
CA PHE A 146 -3.64 23.25 -15.02
C PHE A 146 -2.21 23.00 -15.51
N ASN A 147 -1.92 23.41 -16.74
CA ASN A 147 -0.59 23.35 -17.32
C ASN A 147 -0.05 24.75 -17.66
N GLU A 148 1.27 24.88 -17.78
CA GLU A 148 1.94 26.17 -18.00
C GLU A 148 1.40 26.91 -19.21
N VAL A 149 1.14 26.22 -20.32
CA VAL A 149 0.64 26.81 -21.56
C VAL A 149 -0.75 27.42 -21.35
N GLN A 150 -1.67 26.68 -20.72
CA GLN A 150 -3.03 27.15 -20.47
C GLN A 150 -3.07 28.27 -19.44
N VAL A 151 -2.26 28.17 -18.36
CA VAL A 151 -2.15 29.20 -17.33
C VAL A 151 -1.57 30.49 -17.93
N THR A 152 -0.50 30.38 -18.72
CA THR A 152 0.11 31.52 -19.40
C THR A 152 -0.87 32.17 -20.37
N ARG A 153 -1.59 31.37 -21.17
CA ARG A 153 -2.62 31.88 -22.08
C ARG A 153 -3.72 32.63 -21.33
N PHE A 154 -4.20 32.10 -20.20
CA PHE A 154 -5.20 32.76 -19.37
C PHE A 154 -4.71 34.12 -18.86
N TYR A 155 -3.51 34.18 -18.26
CA TYR A 155 -2.97 35.43 -17.71
C TYR A 155 -2.61 36.45 -18.79
N ASN A 156 -2.16 36.01 -19.97
CA ASN A 156 -1.95 36.89 -21.11
C ASN A 156 -3.26 37.52 -21.58
N ASN A 157 -4.33 36.72 -21.72
CA ASN A 157 -5.65 37.23 -22.06
C ASN A 157 -6.17 38.21 -21.00
N LEU A 158 -6.03 37.87 -19.72
CA LEU A 158 -6.43 38.74 -18.60
C LEU A 158 -5.68 40.07 -18.62
N LYS A 159 -4.35 40.03 -18.86
CA LYS A 159 -3.50 41.20 -18.98
C LYS A 159 -3.94 42.10 -20.12
N SER A 160 -4.17 41.53 -21.31
CA SER A 160 -4.66 42.27 -22.48
C SER A 160 -6.00 42.95 -22.20
N CYS A 161 -6.97 42.22 -21.63
CA CYS A 161 -8.27 42.79 -21.28
C CYS A 161 -8.17 43.91 -20.23
N CYS A 162 -7.28 43.76 -19.23
CA CYS A 162 -7.07 44.80 -18.21
C CYS A 162 -6.45 46.06 -18.78
N LEU A 163 -5.47 45.92 -19.69
CA LEU A 163 -4.79 47.06 -20.33
C LEU A 163 -5.70 47.81 -21.31
N GLU A 164 -6.49 47.08 -22.11
CA GLU A 164 -7.36 47.65 -23.13
C GLU A 164 -8.56 48.36 -22.51
N LYS A 165 -9.26 47.70 -21.58
CA LYS A 165 -10.52 48.23 -21.02
C LYS A 165 -10.34 49.12 -19.80
N LYS A 166 -9.15 49.16 -19.20
CA LYS A 166 -8.81 49.98 -18.00
C LYS A 166 -9.90 49.98 -16.93
N LEU A 167 -10.48 48.82 -16.67
CA LEU A 167 -11.64 48.70 -15.80
C LEU A 167 -11.26 49.07 -14.35
N PRO A 168 -11.91 50.06 -13.72
CA PRO A 168 -11.68 50.38 -12.32
C PRO A 168 -12.19 49.24 -11.42
N ALA A 169 -11.63 49.12 -10.21
CA ALA A 169 -11.90 47.99 -9.32
C ALA A 169 -13.40 47.77 -9.05
N HIS A 170 -14.19 48.84 -8.90
CA HIS A 170 -15.63 48.79 -8.64
C HIS A 170 -16.48 48.28 -9.82
N ARG A 171 -15.88 48.06 -11.00
CA ARG A 171 -16.54 47.46 -12.18
C ARG A 171 -16.03 46.05 -12.50
N LYS A 172 -15.19 45.48 -11.63
CA LYS A 172 -14.73 44.10 -11.73
C LYS A 172 -15.62 43.25 -10.83
N PHE A 173 -16.57 42.56 -11.45
CA PHE A 173 -17.45 41.64 -10.74
C PHE A 173 -16.94 40.22 -10.94
N ASN A 174 -16.92 39.43 -9.87
CA ASN A 174 -16.74 37.99 -10.00
C ASN A 174 -18.07 37.41 -10.47
N MET A 175 -18.15 37.00 -11.73
CA MET A 175 -19.27 36.24 -12.28
C MET A 175 -18.94 34.76 -12.10
N ASP A 176 -19.16 34.25 -10.89
CA ASP A 176 -19.15 32.82 -10.59
C ASP A 176 -20.50 32.23 -11.05
N GLU A 177 -20.47 31.25 -11.95
CA GLU A 177 -21.65 30.53 -12.39
C GLU A 177 -22.17 29.61 -11.27
N THR A 178 -23.49 29.65 -11.03
CA THR A 178 -24.22 28.73 -10.14
C THR A 178 -23.68 27.30 -10.24
N GLY A 179 -23.05 26.84 -9.15
CA GLY A 179 -22.17 25.67 -9.11
C GLY A 179 -22.83 24.34 -9.44
N VAL A 180 -22.94 24.01 -10.72
CA VAL A 180 -23.12 22.63 -11.17
C VAL A 180 -21.74 21.97 -11.19
N SER A 181 -21.31 21.49 -10.01
CA SER A 181 -20.05 20.75 -9.90
C SER A 181 -20.12 19.45 -10.70
N THR A 182 -19.29 19.33 -11.73
CA THR A 182 -19.02 18.05 -12.41
C THR A 182 -18.13 17.13 -11.58
N VAL A 183 -17.55 17.63 -10.49
CA VAL A 183 -16.77 16.83 -9.54
C VAL A 183 -17.72 16.11 -8.59
N PRO A 184 -17.64 14.78 -8.48
CA PRO A 184 -18.50 14.02 -7.59
C PRO A 184 -18.26 14.39 -6.12
N ASN A 185 -19.35 14.67 -5.39
CA ASN A 185 -19.32 15.03 -3.97
C ASN A 185 -18.82 13.90 -3.05
N ARG A 186 -18.81 12.65 -3.54
CA ARG A 186 -18.32 11.49 -2.80
C ARG A 186 -17.43 10.66 -3.70
N THR A 187 -16.13 10.74 -3.47
CA THR A 187 -15.15 9.88 -4.13
C THR A 187 -14.96 8.60 -3.32
N PRO A 188 -14.89 7.42 -3.97
CA PRO A 188 -14.60 6.18 -3.27
C PRO A 188 -13.15 6.19 -2.77
N LYS A 189 -12.89 5.46 -1.69
CA LYS A 189 -11.53 5.28 -1.19
C LYS A 189 -10.70 4.44 -2.17
N VAL A 190 -9.53 4.96 -2.53
CA VAL A 190 -8.58 4.34 -3.46
C VAL A 190 -7.29 3.93 -2.76
N VAL A 191 -6.59 2.95 -3.32
CA VAL A 191 -5.29 2.46 -2.85
C VAL A 191 -4.20 3.36 -3.42
N THR A 192 -3.40 3.99 -2.56
CA THR A 192 -2.34 4.94 -2.95
C THR A 192 -1.06 4.70 -2.15
N PRO A 193 0.12 5.11 -2.64
CA PRO A 193 1.37 5.05 -1.90
C PRO A 193 1.31 5.86 -0.59
N LYS A 194 1.85 5.31 0.50
CA LYS A 194 1.98 6.05 1.75
C LYS A 194 2.95 7.23 1.57
N GLY A 195 2.59 8.37 2.17
CA GLY A 195 3.40 9.59 2.13
C GLY A 195 3.12 10.50 0.93
N ARG A 196 2.35 10.06 -0.06
CA ARG A 196 1.88 10.93 -1.16
C ARG A 196 0.94 12.00 -0.59
N LYS A 197 1.26 13.27 -0.82
CA LYS A 197 0.47 14.40 -0.32
C LYS A 197 -0.79 14.62 -1.17
N ASP A 198 -0.64 14.46 -2.48
CA ASP A 198 -1.71 14.73 -3.44
C ASP A 198 -2.23 13.39 -3.97
N CYS A 199 -3.38 12.98 -3.46
CA CYS A 199 -4.15 11.86 -4.03
C CYS A 199 -5.27 12.51 -4.84
N LEU A 200 -5.18 12.55 -6.17
CA LEU A 200 -6.28 12.96 -7.04
C LEU A 200 -6.95 11.71 -7.60
#